data_AF-A0A497JES0-F1
#
_entry.id   AF-A0A497JES0-F1
#
_cell.length_a   1.000
_cell.length_b   1.000
_cell.length_c   1.000
_cell.angle_alpha   90.00
_cell.angle_beta   90.00
_cell.angle_gamma   90.00
#
_symmetry.space_group_name_H-M   'P 1'
#
loop_
_entity.id
_entity.type
_entity.pdbx_description
1 polymer ?
#
loop_
_entity_poly.entity_id
_entity_poly.type
_entity_poly.pdbx_seq_one_letter_code
_entity_poly.pdbx_strand_id
1 'polypeptide(L)'
;MEFKLVYEEELCSGCGNCVIACPINMSLDERVLGGKGGGSELRITNGIAKVEIKLCNGCGLCVEACSFNALKLELKEPKLMKRMENIFEEVKEEKKEITLETKEIKYAINEKLLQNLDIASESLSTGVLRRILEEEQKITSLEIRSLIEAFEKHGNVFGILDEYIIARNFCSFCGACVSACPEEAIEIVDATPRLIKECTNCAACMLRCPKTALVPDLERRIFGEVSLDKYLGFYKKALSARSAKKEILLATQEGGVATSLLVYALEKGIIDCAIVTKGDGKKTYPIIATSAEEIISAAEIKFTISPNASLLREAVKRGYRKIAVVAAPCQVI
;
A
#
# COMPACT_ATOMS: atom_id res chain seq x y z
N MET A 1 -2.91 18.09 -18.34
CA MET A 1 -2.63 18.88 -17.12
C MET A 1 -1.22 19.42 -17.30
N GLU A 2 -1.02 20.73 -17.40
CA GLU A 2 0.33 21.29 -17.56
C GLU A 2 0.98 21.37 -16.17
N PHE A 3 2.19 20.84 -16.04
CA PHE A 3 2.98 20.90 -14.82
C PHE A 3 4.38 21.42 -15.13
N LYS A 4 5.07 21.90 -14.11
CA LYS A 4 6.47 22.35 -14.18
C LYS A 4 7.22 21.78 -12.98
N LEU A 5 8.27 21.02 -13.25
CA LEU A 5 9.21 20.63 -12.20
C LEU A 5 10.22 21.77 -12.02
N VAL A 6 10.24 22.36 -10.82
CA VAL A 6 11.17 23.39 -10.40
C VAL A 6 12.31 22.72 -9.64
N TYR A 7 13.54 23.08 -10.01
CA TYR A 7 14.76 22.57 -9.39
C TYR A 7 15.60 23.73 -8.87
N GLU A 8 15.99 23.64 -7.59
CA GLU A 8 16.83 24.60 -6.90
C GLU A 8 18.20 23.96 -6.64
N GLU A 9 19.18 24.30 -7.48
CA GLU A 9 20.52 23.69 -7.46
C GLU A 9 21.26 23.90 -6.13
N GLU A 10 21.09 25.06 -5.49
CA GLU A 10 21.74 25.43 -4.23
C GLU A 10 21.34 24.52 -3.05
N LEU A 11 20.15 23.91 -3.12
CA LEU A 11 19.66 22.97 -2.10
C LEU A 11 20.06 21.52 -2.40
N CYS A 12 20.67 21.25 -3.55
CA CYS A 12 20.98 19.90 -3.98
C CYS A 12 22.24 19.35 -3.29
N SER A 13 22.10 18.24 -2.57
CA SER A 13 23.22 17.51 -1.98
C SER A 13 23.90 16.51 -2.91
N GLY A 14 23.39 16.31 -4.13
CA GLY A 14 23.92 15.33 -5.08
C GLY A 14 23.73 13.86 -4.67
N CYS A 15 22.83 13.57 -3.73
CA CYS A 15 22.64 12.22 -3.19
C CYS A 15 22.15 11.19 -4.22
N GLY A 16 21.39 11.61 -5.23
CA GLY A 16 20.93 10.72 -6.30
C GLY A 16 19.58 10.04 -6.08
N ASN A 17 18.90 10.28 -4.96
CA ASN A 17 17.61 9.62 -4.67
C ASN A 17 16.53 9.93 -5.71
N CYS A 18 16.51 11.16 -6.24
CA CYS A 18 15.61 11.56 -7.32
C CYS A 18 15.85 10.79 -8.63
N VAL A 19 17.09 10.35 -8.88
CA VAL A 19 17.48 9.55 -10.05
C VAL A 19 16.88 8.15 -9.96
N ILE A 20 16.98 7.52 -8.78
CA ILE A 20 16.44 6.17 -8.49
C ILE A 20 14.91 6.19 -8.44
N ALA A 21 14.33 7.20 -7.80
CA ALA A 21 12.88 7.30 -7.62
C ALA A 21 12.12 7.54 -8.93
N CYS A 22 12.79 8.00 -9.98
CA CYS A 22 12.17 8.30 -11.26
C CYS A 22 11.89 7.01 -12.07
N PRO A 23 10.62 6.63 -12.30
CA PRO A 23 10.29 5.41 -13.03
C PRO A 23 10.74 5.44 -14.50
N ILE A 24 10.77 6.64 -15.10
CA ILE A 24 11.26 6.83 -16.47
C ILE A 24 12.76 6.54 -16.56
N ASN A 25 13.55 7.05 -15.62
CA ASN A 25 14.97 6.72 -15.54
C ASN A 25 15.19 5.22 -15.35
N MET A 26 14.43 4.60 -14.44
CA MET A 26 14.51 3.18 -14.15
C MET A 26 14.14 2.30 -15.36
N SER A 27 13.23 2.78 -16.20
CA SER A 27 12.77 2.04 -17.39
C SER A 27 13.74 2.16 -18.58
N LEU A 28 14.66 3.13 -18.56
CA LEU A 28 15.50 3.47 -19.72
C LEU A 28 17.00 3.23 -19.51
N ASP A 29 17.49 3.17 -18.28
CA ASP A 29 18.93 3.02 -18.00
C ASP A 29 19.19 2.26 -16.70
N GLU A 30 19.66 1.02 -16.78
CA GLU A 30 19.95 0.16 -15.62
C GLU A 30 21.04 0.74 -14.69
N ARG A 31 21.87 1.68 -15.18
CA ARG A 31 22.95 2.29 -14.39
C ARG A 31 22.42 3.25 -13.31
N VAL A 32 21.12 3.55 -13.31
CA VAL A 32 20.46 4.44 -12.33
C VAL A 32 20.34 3.84 -10.94
N LEU A 33 20.50 2.52 -10.79
CA LEU A 33 20.39 1.80 -9.52
C LEU A 33 21.31 2.33 -8.41
N GLY A 34 22.45 2.94 -8.77
CA GLY A 34 23.39 3.55 -7.83
C GLY A 34 23.12 5.03 -7.51
N GLY A 35 22.08 5.63 -8.09
CA GLY A 35 21.69 7.04 -7.91
C GLY A 35 22.65 8.08 -8.49
N LYS A 36 23.89 7.70 -8.83
CA LYS A 36 24.93 8.60 -9.34
C LYS A 36 25.39 8.31 -10.77
N GLY A 37 24.88 7.25 -11.39
CA GLY A 37 25.17 6.88 -12.78
C GLY A 37 23.92 6.88 -13.65
N GLY A 38 24.09 7.12 -14.95
CA GLY A 38 22.99 7.06 -15.93
C GLY A 38 21.91 8.14 -15.78
N GLY A 39 20.75 7.89 -16.40
CA GLY A 39 19.52 8.70 -16.26
C GLY A 39 19.28 9.70 -17.38
N SER A 40 18.06 9.72 -17.93
CA SER A 40 17.64 10.62 -19.02
C SER A 40 16.96 11.88 -18.52
N GLU A 41 16.15 11.77 -17.46
CA GLU A 41 15.37 12.89 -16.89
C GLU A 41 16.12 13.57 -15.74
N LEU A 42 16.73 12.76 -14.87
CA LEU A 42 17.46 13.20 -13.70
C LEU A 42 18.78 12.43 -13.65
N ARG A 43 19.89 13.13 -13.47
CA ARG A 43 21.21 12.49 -13.35
C ARG A 43 22.15 13.31 -12.47
N ILE A 44 23.09 12.68 -11.79
CA ILE A 44 24.09 13.42 -11.01
C ILE A 44 25.27 13.77 -11.91
N THR A 45 25.67 15.04 -11.92
CA THR A 45 26.85 15.54 -12.65
C THR A 45 27.54 16.57 -11.78
N ASN A 46 28.86 16.45 -11.61
CA ASN A 46 29.65 17.34 -10.75
C ASN A 46 29.11 17.49 -9.31
N GLY A 47 28.53 16.43 -8.76
CA GLY A 47 28.03 16.43 -7.39
C GLY A 47 26.67 17.08 -7.17
N ILE A 48 25.95 17.45 -8.24
CA ILE A 48 24.59 18.01 -8.18
C ILE A 48 23.67 17.29 -9.18
N ALA A 49 22.36 17.38 -8.96
CA ALA A 49 21.39 16.85 -9.90
C ALA A 49 21.29 17.75 -11.14
N LYS A 50 21.37 17.15 -12.32
CA LYS A 50 21.03 17.76 -13.58
C LYS A 50 19.63 17.27 -13.97
N VAL A 51 18.74 18.22 -14.22
CA VAL A 51 17.32 17.97 -14.49
C VAL A 51 17.02 18.29 -15.95
N GLU A 52 16.68 17.27 -16.74
CA GLU A 52 16.35 17.36 -18.16
C GLU A 52 14.97 16.75 -18.43
N ILE A 53 13.91 17.54 -18.20
CA ILE A 53 12.51 17.09 -18.32
C ILE A 53 12.14 16.92 -19.80
N LYS A 54 12.19 15.69 -20.31
CA LYS A 54 11.83 15.32 -21.69
C LYS A 54 10.61 14.40 -21.73
N LEU A 55 10.63 13.34 -20.93
CA LEU A 55 9.58 12.31 -20.85
C LEU A 55 8.83 12.34 -19.51
N CYS A 56 9.11 13.33 -18.66
CA CYS A 56 8.40 13.51 -17.40
C CYS A 56 6.89 13.56 -17.61
N ASN A 57 6.13 12.92 -16.72
CA ASN A 57 4.67 12.92 -16.69
C ASN A 57 4.10 13.66 -15.45
N GLY A 58 4.96 14.23 -14.61
CA GLY A 58 4.55 14.97 -13.42
C GLY A 58 4.08 14.10 -12.24
N CYS A 59 4.58 12.87 -12.11
CA CYS A 59 4.18 11.96 -11.00
C CYS A 59 4.63 12.39 -9.59
N GLY A 60 5.63 13.27 -9.46
CA GLY A 60 6.06 13.82 -8.16
C GLY A 60 6.98 12.94 -7.31
N LEU A 61 7.28 11.70 -7.68
CA LEU A 61 8.13 10.80 -6.89
C LEU A 61 9.53 11.36 -6.56
N CYS A 62 10.11 12.13 -7.48
CA CYS A 62 11.41 12.78 -7.26
C CYS A 62 11.35 13.91 -6.22
N VAL A 63 10.18 14.55 -6.05
CA VAL A 63 9.92 15.57 -5.02
C VAL A 63 9.84 14.88 -3.66
N GLU A 64 9.07 13.80 -3.55
CA GLU A 64 8.95 13.03 -2.29
C GLU A 64 10.29 12.42 -1.86
N ALA A 65 11.08 11.92 -2.82
CA ALA A 65 12.40 11.36 -2.53
C ALA A 65 13.46 12.40 -2.14
N CYS A 66 13.19 13.69 -2.35
CA CYS A 66 14.15 14.76 -2.09
C CYS A 66 14.12 15.22 -0.63
N SER A 67 15.02 14.70 0.21
CA SER A 67 15.14 15.10 1.62
C SER A 67 15.60 16.55 1.83
N PHE A 68 16.00 17.25 0.77
CA PHE A 68 16.54 18.61 0.81
C PHE A 68 15.61 19.65 0.17
N ASN A 69 14.41 19.24 -0.27
CA ASN A 69 13.43 20.09 -0.93
C ASN A 69 13.96 20.85 -2.17
N ALA A 70 15.01 20.33 -2.82
CA ALA A 70 15.59 20.90 -4.03
C ALA A 70 14.70 20.74 -5.27
N LEU A 71 13.63 19.93 -5.19
CA LEU A 71 12.69 19.68 -6.28
C LEU A 71 11.27 20.03 -5.82
N LYS A 72 10.51 20.74 -6.66
CA LYS A 72 9.11 21.09 -6.43
C LYS A 72 8.31 20.87 -7.71
N LEU A 73 7.08 20.37 -7.60
CA LEU A 73 6.18 20.21 -8.74
C LEU A 73 5.10 21.29 -8.68
N GLU A 74 5.17 22.25 -9.60
CA GLU A 74 4.14 23.28 -9.78
C GLU A 74 3.10 22.80 -10.79
N LEU A 75 1.84 22.73 -10.37
CA LEU A 75 0.72 22.44 -11.27
C LEU A 75 0.21 23.77 -11.82
N LYS A 76 0.18 23.95 -13.14
CA LYS A 76 -0.49 25.11 -13.71
C LYS A 76 -1.99 24.88 -13.62
N GLU A 77 -2.69 25.81 -12.97
CA GLU A 77 -4.13 25.74 -12.85
C GLU A 77 -4.79 25.67 -14.25
N PRO A 78 -5.73 24.74 -14.47
CA PRO A 78 -6.50 24.74 -15.70
C PRO A 78 -7.33 26.02 -15.76
N LYS A 79 -7.48 26.61 -16.97
CA LYS A 79 -8.34 27.80 -17.25
C LYS A 79 -9.76 27.69 -16.67
N LEU A 80 -10.21 26.47 -16.34
CA LEU A 80 -11.47 26.16 -15.69
C LEU A 80 -11.56 26.66 -14.22
N MET A 81 -10.46 26.61 -13.45
CA MET A 81 -10.44 27.08 -12.05
C MET A 81 -10.59 28.60 -11.95
N LYS A 82 -9.88 29.36 -12.79
CA LYS A 82 -10.06 30.82 -12.92
C LYS A 82 -11.49 31.22 -13.30
N ARG A 83 -12.18 30.38 -14.06
CA ARG A 83 -13.58 30.57 -14.44
C ARG A 83 -14.52 30.30 -13.27
N MET A 84 -14.19 29.33 -12.41
CA MET A 84 -14.93 29.05 -11.18
C MET A 84 -14.71 30.15 -10.14
N GLU A 85 -13.50 30.69 -9.97
CA GLU A 85 -13.23 31.83 -9.07
C GLU A 85 -14.03 33.07 -9.45
N ASN A 86 -14.12 33.40 -10.74
CA ASN A 86 -14.96 34.51 -11.21
C ASN A 86 -16.45 34.26 -10.91
N ILE A 87 -16.93 33.03 -11.03
CA ILE A 87 -18.31 32.65 -10.65
C ILE A 87 -18.50 32.77 -9.13
N PHE A 88 -17.49 32.43 -8.32
CA PHE A 88 -17.54 32.58 -6.86
C PHE A 88 -17.53 34.04 -6.40
N GLU A 89 -16.92 34.96 -7.15
CA GLU A 89 -17.01 36.40 -6.87
C GLU A 89 -18.37 37.00 -7.25
N GLU A 90 -18.98 36.57 -8.36
CA GLU A 90 -20.36 36.96 -8.73
C GLU A 90 -21.39 36.52 -7.67
N VAL A 91 -21.18 35.37 -7.01
CA VAL A 91 -22.05 34.87 -5.94
C VAL A 91 -21.85 35.61 -4.61
N LYS A 92 -20.71 36.31 -4.40
CA LYS A 92 -20.44 37.07 -3.16
C LYS A 92 -21.27 38.35 -3.03
N GLU A 93 -21.79 38.91 -4.13
CA GLU A 93 -22.56 40.15 -4.11
C GLU A 93 -24.01 39.95 -3.62
N GLU A 94 -24.55 38.73 -3.67
CA GLU A 94 -25.87 38.41 -3.12
C GLU A 94 -25.82 37.95 -1.65
N LYS A 95 -25.27 38.78 -0.76
CA LYS A 95 -25.41 38.58 0.69
C LYS A 95 -26.76 39.07 1.18
N LYS A 96 -27.74 38.18 1.31
CA LYS A 96 -28.81 38.33 2.31
C LYS A 96 -28.50 37.44 3.51
N GLU A 97 -28.38 38.09 4.67
CA GLU A 97 -28.21 37.47 5.99
C GLU A 97 -29.30 36.43 6.24
N ILE A 98 -28.89 35.21 6.56
CA ILE A 98 -29.73 34.23 7.27
C ILE A 98 -28.91 33.70 8.44
N THR A 99 -29.44 33.96 9.63
CA THR A 99 -28.96 33.56 10.94
C THR A 99 -28.90 32.04 11.06
N LEU A 100 -27.80 31.55 11.63
CA LEU A 100 -27.50 30.13 11.82
C LEU A 100 -28.40 29.49 12.89
N GLU A 101 -29.33 28.63 12.46
CA GLU A 101 -29.80 27.50 13.25
C GLU A 101 -29.35 26.20 12.56
N THR A 102 -28.77 25.30 13.34
CA THR A 102 -28.19 24.02 12.92
C THR A 102 -29.13 23.23 12.01
N LYS A 103 -28.82 23.20 10.70
CA LYS A 103 -29.43 22.29 9.71
C LYS A 103 -28.32 21.61 8.91
N GLU A 104 -28.45 20.29 8.79
CA GLU A 104 -27.64 19.41 7.96
C GLU A 104 -27.42 20.00 6.56
N ILE A 105 -26.16 20.13 6.16
CA ILE A 105 -25.80 20.52 4.80
C ILE A 105 -26.00 19.29 3.90
N LYS A 106 -27.17 19.19 3.27
CA LYS A 106 -27.37 18.31 2.10
C LYS A 106 -26.66 18.93 0.90
N TYR A 107 -25.52 18.37 0.51
CA TYR A 107 -24.98 18.62 -0.82
C TYR A 107 -25.92 18.03 -1.88
N ALA A 108 -26.33 18.85 -2.85
CA ALA A 108 -27.17 18.42 -3.95
C ALA A 108 -26.38 17.50 -4.90
N ILE A 109 -26.50 16.20 -4.68
CA ILE A 109 -26.09 15.17 -5.63
C ILE A 109 -27.06 15.26 -6.82
N ASN A 110 -26.54 15.43 -8.03
CA ASN A 110 -27.32 15.51 -9.27
C ASN A 110 -28.29 14.30 -9.37
N GLU A 111 -29.58 14.53 -9.57
CA GLU A 111 -30.60 13.46 -9.67
C GLU A 111 -30.26 12.42 -10.76
N LYS A 112 -29.57 12.84 -11.83
CA LYS A 112 -29.08 11.94 -12.88
C LYS A 112 -27.91 11.06 -12.41
N LEU A 113 -27.09 11.56 -11.49
CA LEU A 113 -26.01 10.83 -10.86
C LEU A 113 -26.56 9.88 -9.77
N LEU A 114 -27.61 10.29 -9.05
CA LEU A 114 -28.37 9.42 -8.14
C LEU A 114 -29.06 8.29 -8.91
N GLN A 115 -29.71 8.57 -10.03
CA GLN A 115 -30.31 7.52 -10.88
C GLN A 115 -29.27 6.58 -11.48
N ASN A 116 -28.11 7.09 -11.91
CA ASN A 116 -27.02 6.23 -12.37
C ASN A 116 -26.36 5.46 -11.23
N LEU A 117 -26.27 6.03 -10.03
CA LEU A 117 -25.82 5.35 -8.81
C LEU A 117 -26.86 4.35 -8.32
N ASP A 118 -28.15 4.55 -8.56
CA ASP A 118 -29.23 3.62 -8.20
C ASP A 118 -29.21 2.40 -9.15
N ILE A 119 -29.07 2.64 -10.46
CA ILE A 119 -28.85 1.59 -11.47
C ILE A 119 -27.54 0.84 -11.19
N ALA A 120 -26.49 1.57 -10.82
CA ALA A 120 -25.25 0.98 -10.38
C ALA A 120 -25.40 0.31 -9.01
N SER A 121 -26.26 0.76 -8.09
CA SER A 121 -26.47 0.22 -6.74
C SER A 121 -27.20 -1.12 -6.73
N GLU A 122 -28.05 -1.38 -7.72
CA GLU A 122 -28.64 -2.72 -7.90
C GLU A 122 -27.54 -3.70 -8.35
N SER A 123 -26.57 -3.24 -9.15
CA SER A 123 -25.41 -4.00 -9.63
C SER A 123 -24.21 -4.03 -8.65
N LEU A 124 -24.12 -3.02 -7.77
CA LEU A 124 -23.11 -2.76 -6.72
C LEU A 124 -23.68 -3.04 -5.33
N SER A 125 -24.82 -3.73 -5.26
CA SER A 125 -25.50 -4.18 -4.05
C SER A 125 -24.61 -5.04 -3.13
N THR A 126 -23.38 -5.36 -3.56
CA THR A 126 -22.42 -6.18 -2.84
C THR A 126 -21.58 -5.40 -1.83
N GLY A 127 -22.12 -4.43 -1.08
CA GLY A 127 -21.50 -3.92 0.16
C GLY A 127 -20.12 -3.25 0.06
N VAL A 128 -19.50 -3.19 -1.13
CA VAL A 128 -18.14 -2.68 -1.37
C VAL A 128 -18.12 -1.18 -1.18
N LEU A 129 -18.93 -0.45 -1.95
CA LEU A 129 -19.04 1.00 -1.86
C LEU A 129 -19.56 1.41 -0.49
N ARG A 130 -20.49 0.65 0.09
CA ARG A 130 -20.99 0.91 1.44
C ARG A 130 -19.87 0.84 2.48
N ARG A 131 -19.02 -0.19 2.51
CA ARG A 131 -17.87 -0.26 3.44
C ARG A 131 -16.80 0.79 3.17
N ILE A 132 -16.55 1.06 1.89
CA ILE A 132 -15.63 2.12 1.43
C ILE A 132 -16.11 3.51 1.90
N LEU A 133 -17.42 3.74 1.92
CA LEU A 133 -18.06 5.00 2.33
C LEU A 133 -18.34 5.07 3.84
N GLU A 134 -18.54 3.93 4.52
CA GLU A 134 -18.78 3.84 5.97
C GLU A 134 -17.50 4.05 6.81
N GLU A 135 -16.29 3.82 6.25
CA GLU A 135 -15.00 4.00 6.97
C GLU A 135 -14.46 5.46 6.98
N GLU A 136 -15.31 6.49 6.91
CA GLU A 136 -14.91 7.93 6.97
C GLU A 136 -13.83 8.35 5.95
N GLN A 137 -13.70 7.65 4.83
CA GLN A 137 -12.66 7.98 3.85
C GLN A 137 -13.09 9.15 2.96
N LYS A 138 -12.22 10.17 2.85
CA LYS A 138 -12.36 11.26 1.88
C LYS A 138 -12.01 10.76 0.48
N ILE A 139 -12.83 9.88 -0.08
CA ILE A 139 -12.65 9.41 -1.46
C ILE A 139 -13.20 10.47 -2.40
N THR A 140 -12.39 10.83 -3.39
CA THR A 140 -12.73 11.83 -4.39
C THR A 140 -13.67 11.25 -5.44
N SER A 141 -14.47 12.12 -6.08
CA SER A 141 -15.34 11.73 -7.20
C SER A 141 -14.58 11.17 -8.41
N LEU A 142 -13.27 11.43 -8.52
CA LEU A 142 -12.42 10.87 -9.57
C LEU A 142 -12.02 9.42 -9.26
N GLU A 143 -11.70 9.13 -8.00
CA GLU A 143 -11.38 7.77 -7.54
C GLU A 143 -12.60 6.84 -7.66
N ILE A 144 -13.79 7.32 -7.29
CA ILE A 144 -15.04 6.55 -7.46
C ILE A 144 -15.27 6.20 -8.93
N ARG A 145 -15.11 7.18 -9.84
CA ARG A 145 -15.26 6.94 -11.29
C ARG A 145 -14.27 5.89 -11.80
N SER A 146 -13.02 6.01 -11.39
CA SER A 146 -11.97 5.05 -11.77
C SER A 146 -12.31 3.63 -11.31
N LEU A 147 -12.81 3.47 -10.08
CA LEU A 147 -13.24 2.18 -9.54
C LEU A 147 -14.44 1.60 -10.30
N ILE A 148 -15.42 2.43 -10.68
CA ILE A 148 -16.57 2.03 -11.49
C ILE A 148 -16.13 1.58 -12.88
N GLU A 149 -15.29 2.36 -13.56
CA GLU A 149 -14.78 2.02 -14.91
C GLU A 149 -14.03 0.68 -14.90
N ALA A 150 -13.20 0.43 -13.88
CA ALA A 150 -12.53 -0.86 -13.74
C ALA A 150 -13.52 -1.99 -13.44
N PHE A 151 -14.53 -1.76 -12.59
CA PHE A 151 -15.54 -2.77 -12.32
C PHE A 151 -16.34 -3.13 -13.57
N GLU A 152 -16.81 -2.13 -14.34
CA GLU A 152 -17.55 -2.33 -15.60
C GLU A 152 -16.71 -3.08 -16.64
N LYS A 153 -15.41 -2.78 -16.71
CA LYS A 153 -14.48 -3.44 -17.63
C LYS A 153 -14.25 -4.91 -17.30
N HIS A 154 -14.09 -5.26 -16.03
CA HIS A 154 -13.73 -6.62 -15.61
C HIS A 154 -14.93 -7.46 -15.16
N GLY A 155 -16.07 -6.83 -14.88
CA GLY A 155 -17.29 -7.48 -14.39
C GLY A 155 -17.18 -8.00 -12.95
N ASN A 156 -16.10 -7.73 -12.23
CA ASN A 156 -15.92 -8.20 -10.85
C ASN A 156 -14.91 -7.36 -10.03
N VAL A 157 -15.01 -7.46 -8.71
CA VAL A 157 -14.18 -6.70 -7.76
C VAL A 157 -12.71 -7.12 -7.78
N PHE A 158 -12.42 -8.39 -8.02
CA PHE A 158 -11.03 -8.84 -8.12
C PHE A 158 -10.32 -8.20 -9.32
N GLY A 159 -11.03 -7.97 -10.42
CA GLY A 159 -10.49 -7.26 -11.60
C GLY A 159 -10.03 -5.83 -11.30
N ILE A 160 -10.67 -5.14 -10.34
CA ILE A 160 -10.19 -3.83 -9.86
C ILE A 160 -8.83 -3.99 -9.17
N LEU A 161 -8.72 -4.97 -8.26
CA LEU A 161 -7.45 -5.25 -7.57
C LEU A 161 -6.36 -5.63 -8.57
N ASP A 162 -6.70 -6.45 -9.56
CA ASP A 162 -5.80 -6.87 -10.62
C ASP A 162 -5.29 -5.67 -11.42
N GLU A 163 -6.18 -4.83 -11.94
CA GLU A 163 -5.81 -3.67 -12.76
C GLU A 163 -5.00 -2.60 -12.00
N TYR A 164 -5.39 -2.27 -10.78
CA TYR A 164 -4.75 -1.17 -10.05
C TYR A 164 -3.52 -1.61 -9.26
N ILE A 165 -3.44 -2.86 -8.80
CA ILE A 165 -2.37 -3.31 -7.90
C ILE A 165 -1.48 -4.35 -8.57
N ILE A 166 -2.05 -5.41 -9.15
CA ILE A 166 -1.27 -6.55 -9.64
C ILE A 166 -0.61 -6.21 -10.98
N ALA A 167 -1.40 -5.83 -11.98
CA ALA A 167 -0.94 -5.48 -13.33
C ALA A 167 0.02 -4.28 -13.35
N ARG A 168 -0.04 -3.41 -12.33
CA ARG A 168 0.87 -2.27 -12.13
C ARG A 168 2.09 -2.59 -11.27
N ASN A 169 2.30 -3.85 -10.89
CA ASN A 169 3.42 -4.32 -10.07
C ASN A 169 3.51 -3.68 -8.67
N PHE A 170 2.39 -3.23 -8.09
CA PHE A 170 2.35 -2.77 -6.71
C PHE A 170 2.18 -3.91 -5.70
N CYS A 171 1.72 -5.08 -6.15
CA CYS A 171 1.48 -6.25 -5.30
C CYS A 171 2.75 -6.65 -4.53
N SER A 172 2.67 -6.67 -3.19
CA SER A 172 3.77 -7.12 -2.31
C SER A 172 3.83 -8.65 -2.13
N PHE A 173 3.05 -9.39 -2.92
CA PHE A 173 2.98 -10.85 -2.88
C PHE A 173 2.73 -11.40 -1.46
N CYS A 174 1.93 -10.71 -0.64
CA CYS A 174 1.67 -11.10 0.75
C CYS A 174 0.66 -12.24 0.90
N GLY A 175 -0.24 -12.42 -0.07
CA GLY A 175 -1.30 -13.43 -0.03
C GLY A 175 -2.54 -13.05 0.79
N ALA A 176 -2.68 -11.79 1.23
CA ALA A 176 -3.84 -11.35 2.01
C ALA A 176 -5.16 -11.50 1.23
N CYS A 177 -5.17 -11.20 -0.07
CA CYS A 177 -6.34 -11.40 -0.92
C CYS A 177 -6.78 -12.86 -1.01
N VAL A 178 -5.81 -13.79 -1.07
CA VAL A 178 -6.05 -15.23 -1.06
C VAL A 178 -6.80 -15.59 0.21
N SER A 179 -6.25 -15.27 1.39
CA SER A 179 -6.86 -15.58 2.69
C SER A 179 -8.22 -14.90 2.92
N ALA A 180 -8.34 -13.64 2.48
CA ALA A 180 -9.54 -12.83 2.71
C ALA A 180 -10.74 -13.27 1.88
N CYS A 181 -10.53 -13.94 0.74
CA CYS A 181 -11.62 -14.38 -0.12
C CYS A 181 -12.45 -15.48 0.57
N PRO A 182 -13.74 -15.24 0.88
CA PRO A 182 -14.59 -16.23 1.56
C PRO A 182 -14.90 -17.43 0.67
N GLU A 183 -15.00 -17.23 -0.65
CA GLU A 183 -15.31 -18.28 -1.63
C GLU A 183 -14.10 -19.11 -2.05
N GLU A 184 -12.91 -18.75 -1.56
CA GLU A 184 -11.64 -19.37 -1.98
C GLU A 184 -11.51 -19.34 -3.52
N ALA A 185 -11.89 -18.21 -4.11
CA ALA A 185 -11.88 -17.97 -5.55
C ALA A 185 -10.54 -17.42 -6.05
N ILE A 186 -9.62 -17.07 -5.15
CA ILE A 186 -8.30 -16.50 -5.47
C ILE A 186 -7.21 -17.48 -5.03
N GLU A 187 -6.31 -17.83 -5.94
CA GLU A 187 -5.15 -18.69 -5.69
C GLU A 187 -3.87 -18.03 -6.23
N ILE A 188 -2.70 -18.42 -5.72
CA ILE A 188 -1.42 -17.99 -6.28
C ILE A 188 -1.02 -18.97 -7.38
N VAL A 189 -1.03 -18.49 -8.62
CA VAL A 189 -0.61 -19.24 -9.81
C VAL A 189 0.55 -18.48 -10.46
N ASP A 190 1.68 -19.16 -10.66
CA ASP A 190 2.90 -18.55 -11.21
C ASP A 190 3.34 -17.28 -10.49
N ALA A 191 3.40 -17.37 -9.14
CA ALA A 191 3.77 -16.26 -8.25
C ALA A 191 2.88 -15.01 -8.35
N THR A 192 1.64 -15.16 -8.86
CA THR A 192 0.67 -14.07 -8.99
C THR A 192 -0.69 -14.50 -8.45
N PRO A 193 -1.41 -13.67 -7.66
CA PRO A 193 -2.80 -13.97 -7.31
C PRO A 193 -3.67 -13.98 -8.57
N ARG A 194 -4.44 -15.04 -8.78
CA ARG A 194 -5.36 -15.20 -9.91
C ARG A 194 -6.71 -15.67 -9.43
N LEU A 195 -7.74 -15.27 -10.17
CA LEU A 195 -9.09 -15.78 -9.97
C LEU A 195 -9.23 -17.17 -10.61
N ILE A 196 -9.60 -18.17 -9.81
CA ILE A 196 -9.80 -19.56 -10.22
C ILE A 196 -11.27 -20.01 -10.17
N LYS A 197 -12.14 -19.20 -9.54
CA LYS A 197 -13.59 -19.42 -9.45
C LYS A 197 -14.33 -18.09 -9.60
N GLU A 198 -15.65 -18.13 -9.73
CA GLU A 198 -16.45 -16.91 -9.83
C GLU A 198 -16.30 -16.01 -8.58
N CYS A 199 -16.24 -14.69 -8.81
CA CYS A 199 -16.14 -13.69 -7.75
C CYS A 199 -17.54 -13.24 -7.33
N THR A 200 -17.85 -13.31 -6.03
CA THR A 200 -19.12 -12.83 -5.45
C THR A 200 -19.13 -11.33 -5.15
N ASN A 201 -18.10 -10.59 -5.59
CA ASN A 201 -18.01 -9.14 -5.46
C ASN A 201 -18.07 -8.59 -4.02
N CYS A 202 -17.66 -9.37 -3.00
CA CYS A 202 -17.70 -8.95 -1.59
C CYS A 202 -16.61 -7.94 -1.14
N ALA A 203 -15.65 -7.60 -2.02
CA ALA A 203 -14.50 -6.72 -1.76
C ALA A 203 -13.55 -7.07 -0.60
N ALA A 204 -13.65 -8.27 -0.01
CA ALA A 204 -12.73 -8.67 1.04
C ALA A 204 -11.24 -8.59 0.62
N CYS A 205 -10.95 -8.89 -0.64
CA CYS A 205 -9.58 -8.81 -1.18
C CYS A 205 -9.06 -7.36 -1.29
N MET A 206 -9.91 -6.41 -1.64
CA MET A 206 -9.57 -4.98 -1.71
C MET A 206 -9.32 -4.43 -0.30
N LEU A 207 -10.25 -4.66 0.63
CA LEU A 207 -10.18 -4.16 2.02
C LEU A 207 -9.00 -4.74 2.84
N ARG A 208 -8.43 -5.87 2.40
CA ARG A 208 -7.27 -6.50 3.05
C ARG A 208 -5.98 -6.31 2.28
N CYS A 209 -6.03 -5.63 1.13
CA CYS A 209 -4.83 -5.35 0.36
C CYS A 209 -4.10 -4.14 0.98
N PRO A 210 -2.85 -4.31 1.44
CA PRO A 210 -2.04 -3.24 2.04
C PRO A 210 -1.64 -2.15 1.03
N LYS A 211 -1.96 -2.35 -0.25
CA LYS A 211 -1.62 -1.46 -1.37
C LYS A 211 -2.81 -0.70 -1.91
N THR A 212 -4.01 -0.96 -1.39
CA THR A 212 -5.17 -0.13 -1.73
C THR A 212 -5.19 1.08 -0.82
N ALA A 213 -5.64 2.23 -1.34
CA ALA A 213 -5.86 3.44 -0.56
C ALA A 213 -6.99 3.29 0.49
N LEU A 214 -7.63 2.11 0.53
CA LEU A 214 -8.73 1.77 1.42
C LEU A 214 -8.27 1.39 2.84
N VAL A 215 -6.97 1.43 3.13
CA VAL A 215 -6.44 1.28 4.49
C VAL A 215 -5.81 2.60 4.96
N PRO A 216 -6.54 3.72 5.06
CA PRO A 216 -6.02 4.94 5.65
C PRO A 216 -5.86 4.75 7.17
N ASP A 217 -4.79 5.37 7.68
CA ASP A 217 -4.44 5.48 9.09
C ASP A 217 -4.39 4.14 9.86
N LEU A 218 -3.70 3.11 9.32
CA LEU A 218 -3.39 1.90 10.08
C LEU A 218 -2.81 2.24 11.47
N GLU A 219 -1.95 3.26 11.54
CA GLU A 219 -1.42 3.78 12.80
C GLU A 219 -2.52 4.25 13.76
N ARG A 220 -3.45 5.09 13.31
CA ARG A 220 -4.57 5.55 14.15
C ARG A 220 -5.47 4.38 14.56
N ARG A 221 -5.67 3.40 13.68
CA ARG A 221 -6.49 2.23 13.97
C ARG A 221 -5.87 1.34 15.05
N ILE A 222 -4.55 1.16 15.02
CA ILE A 222 -3.83 0.28 15.95
C ILE A 222 -3.46 1.02 17.24
N PHE A 223 -2.98 2.25 17.13
CA PHE A 223 -2.38 3.02 18.23
C PHE A 223 -3.27 4.19 18.73
N GLY A 224 -4.35 4.52 18.02
CA GLY A 224 -5.27 5.63 18.35
C GLY A 224 -4.82 6.99 17.80
N GLU A 225 -3.57 7.11 17.37
CA GLU A 225 -2.95 8.34 16.87
C GLU A 225 -1.93 8.02 15.77
N VAL A 226 -1.43 9.07 15.12
CA VAL A 226 -0.38 9.00 14.10
C VAL A 226 0.94 9.41 14.73
N SER A 227 2.02 8.67 14.44
CA SER A 227 3.32 8.95 15.05
C SER A 227 3.87 10.29 14.57
N LEU A 228 4.35 11.12 15.49
CA LEU A 228 5.13 12.32 15.13
C LEU A 228 6.57 11.95 14.73
N ASP A 229 7.08 10.80 15.19
CA ASP A 229 8.36 10.24 14.77
C ASP A 229 8.20 9.55 13.42
N LYS A 230 8.74 10.19 12.37
CA LYS A 230 8.68 9.71 10.98
C LYS A 230 9.77 8.68 10.64
N TYR A 231 10.69 8.40 11.55
CA TYR A 231 11.82 7.49 11.32
C TYR A 231 11.56 6.11 11.91
N LEU A 232 11.15 6.07 13.18
CA LEU A 232 10.97 4.81 13.91
C LEU A 232 9.50 4.47 14.17
N GLY A 233 8.59 5.45 14.09
CA GLY A 233 7.18 5.25 14.45
C GLY A 233 6.98 5.03 15.96
N PHE A 234 5.90 4.34 16.33
CA PHE A 234 5.61 4.02 17.72
C PHE A 234 6.53 2.93 18.29
N TYR A 235 7.31 3.25 19.33
CA TYR A 235 8.08 2.27 20.10
C TYR A 235 8.08 2.60 21.60
N LYS A 236 8.18 1.57 22.45
CA LYS A 236 8.34 1.75 23.91
C LYS A 236 9.81 1.75 24.35
N LYS A 237 10.62 0.87 23.74
CA LYS A 237 12.05 0.70 24.03
C LYS A 237 12.75 0.14 22.78
N ALA A 238 13.98 0.59 22.55
CA ALA A 238 14.91 -0.01 21.58
C ALA A 238 16.00 -0.78 22.35
N LEU A 239 16.20 -2.05 22.02
CA LEU A 239 17.10 -2.96 22.74
C LEU A 239 17.93 -3.77 21.73
N SER A 240 19.16 -4.11 22.13
CA SER A 240 19.98 -5.11 21.43
C SER A 240 19.89 -6.44 22.18
N ALA A 241 19.62 -7.52 21.47
CA ALA A 241 19.41 -8.85 22.06
C ALA A 241 19.99 -9.95 21.17
N ARG A 242 20.29 -11.09 21.79
CA ARG A 242 20.73 -12.32 21.14
C ARG A 242 20.13 -13.53 21.87
N SER A 243 19.83 -14.59 21.14
CA SER A 243 19.34 -15.85 21.69
C SER A 243 20.34 -16.47 22.66
N ALA A 244 19.84 -17.00 23.77
CA ALA A 244 20.62 -17.85 24.68
C ALA A 244 20.58 -19.33 24.30
N LYS A 245 19.67 -19.77 23.41
CA LYS A 245 19.52 -21.17 23.02
C LYS A 245 20.51 -21.50 21.89
N LYS A 246 21.42 -22.45 22.13
CA LYS A 246 22.48 -22.85 21.17
C LYS A 246 21.92 -23.36 19.84
N GLU A 247 20.87 -24.17 19.89
CA GLU A 247 20.17 -24.68 18.69
C GLU A 247 19.64 -23.57 17.78
N ILE A 248 19.13 -22.46 18.35
CA ILE A 248 18.67 -21.30 17.58
C ILE A 248 19.86 -20.58 16.95
N LEU A 249 20.93 -20.38 17.72
CA LEU A 249 22.16 -19.73 17.22
C LEU A 249 22.82 -20.52 16.09
N LEU A 250 22.69 -21.85 16.07
CA LEU A 250 23.18 -22.69 14.98
C LEU A 250 22.32 -22.59 13.71
N ALA A 251 21.07 -22.14 13.83
CA ALA A 251 20.12 -22.04 12.72
C ALA A 251 20.01 -20.62 12.12
N THR A 252 20.81 -19.65 12.55
CA THR A 252 20.71 -18.25 12.11
C THR A 252 22.02 -17.48 12.18
N GLN A 253 22.18 -16.49 11.30
CA GLN A 253 23.34 -15.58 11.28
C GLN A 253 23.11 -14.29 12.10
N GLU A 254 21.86 -13.99 12.48
CA GLU A 254 21.44 -12.66 13.00
C GLU A 254 20.91 -12.70 14.44
N GLY A 255 21.58 -13.49 15.30
CA GLY A 255 21.32 -13.52 16.74
C GLY A 255 20.02 -14.20 17.17
N GLY A 256 19.10 -14.54 16.26
CA GLY A 256 17.98 -15.46 16.51
C GLY A 256 16.88 -14.93 17.41
N VAL A 257 16.72 -13.61 17.51
CA VAL A 257 15.75 -12.98 18.43
C VAL A 257 14.31 -13.32 18.05
N ALA A 258 13.92 -13.14 16.77
CA ALA A 258 12.57 -13.43 16.30
C ALA A 258 12.20 -14.91 16.54
N THR A 259 13.08 -15.84 16.16
CA THR A 259 12.92 -17.28 16.41
C THR A 259 12.77 -17.58 17.90
N SER A 260 13.59 -16.95 18.75
CA SER A 260 13.52 -17.17 20.21
C SER A 260 12.20 -16.69 20.81
N LEU A 261 11.69 -15.54 20.36
CA LEU A 261 10.41 -15.01 20.81
C LEU A 261 9.24 -15.91 20.38
N LEU A 262 9.27 -16.43 19.15
CA LEU A 262 8.24 -17.35 18.65
C LEU A 262 8.25 -18.68 19.40
N VAL A 263 9.43 -19.30 19.58
CA VAL A 263 9.57 -20.55 20.33
C VAL A 263 9.09 -20.35 21.77
N TYR A 264 9.51 -19.28 22.44
CA TYR A 264 9.05 -18.96 23.78
C TYR A 264 7.52 -18.76 23.84
N ALA A 265 6.96 -17.99 22.90
CA ALA A 265 5.52 -17.73 22.86
C ALA A 265 4.72 -19.02 22.63
N LEU A 266 5.21 -19.93 21.79
CA LEU A 266 4.60 -21.23 21.53
C LEU A 266 4.67 -22.14 22.77
N GLU A 267 5.86 -22.30 23.36
CA GLU A 267 6.09 -23.11 24.57
C GLU A 267 5.26 -22.63 25.78
N LYS A 268 5.00 -21.32 25.87
CA LYS A 268 4.15 -20.73 26.91
C LYS A 268 2.66 -20.69 26.56
N GLY A 269 2.26 -21.17 25.39
CA GLY A 269 0.88 -21.14 24.94
C GLY A 269 0.33 -19.73 24.72
N ILE A 270 1.19 -18.73 24.52
CA ILE A 270 0.81 -17.37 24.12
C ILE A 270 0.30 -17.38 22.68
N ILE A 271 0.88 -18.24 21.84
CA ILE A 271 0.43 -18.51 20.48
C ILE A 271 0.14 -20.00 20.32
N ASP A 272 -0.80 -20.33 19.44
CA ASP A 272 -1.14 -21.71 19.08
C ASP A 272 -0.27 -22.18 17.90
N CYS A 273 0.09 -21.26 17.00
CA CYS A 273 0.95 -21.53 15.85
C CYS A 273 1.66 -20.25 15.37
N ALA A 274 2.69 -20.42 14.54
CA ALA A 274 3.40 -19.33 13.87
C ALA A 274 3.42 -19.55 12.36
N ILE A 275 3.03 -18.54 11.58
CA ILE A 275 3.22 -18.52 10.14
C ILE A 275 4.61 -17.96 9.85
N VAL A 276 5.48 -18.79 9.28
CA VAL A 276 6.90 -18.50 9.03
C VAL A 276 7.31 -18.91 7.61
N THR A 277 8.39 -18.33 7.10
CA THR A 277 8.90 -18.62 5.76
C THR A 277 9.97 -19.70 5.78
N LYS A 278 9.75 -20.79 5.05
CA LYS A 278 10.78 -21.78 4.72
C LYS A 278 11.33 -21.56 3.32
N GLY A 279 12.47 -22.17 3.04
CA GLY A 279 13.03 -22.27 1.71
C GLY A 279 13.75 -23.61 1.52
N ASP A 280 13.84 -24.05 0.28
CA ASP A 280 14.52 -25.29 -0.14
C ASP A 280 15.78 -25.01 -0.97
N GLY A 281 16.26 -23.75 -0.95
CA GLY A 281 17.38 -23.27 -1.77
C GLY A 281 16.98 -22.82 -3.19
N LYS A 282 15.78 -23.17 -3.67
CA LYS A 282 15.26 -22.74 -4.98
C LYS A 282 14.10 -21.76 -4.85
N LYS A 283 13.20 -22.00 -3.89
CA LYS A 283 12.01 -21.19 -3.68
C LYS A 283 11.78 -21.00 -2.18
N THR A 284 11.03 -19.95 -1.85
CA THR A 284 10.46 -19.77 -0.52
C THR A 284 8.97 -20.08 -0.53
N TYR A 285 8.48 -20.53 0.62
CA TYR A 285 7.08 -20.81 0.84
C TYR A 285 6.74 -20.65 2.32
N PRO A 286 5.51 -20.22 2.63
CA PRO A 286 5.07 -20.10 4.01
C PRO A 286 4.72 -21.49 4.55
N ILE A 287 4.86 -21.66 5.86
CA ILE A 287 4.33 -22.82 6.60
C ILE A 287 3.57 -22.35 7.84
N ILE A 288 2.64 -23.17 8.32
CA ILE A 288 2.04 -23.03 9.66
C ILE A 288 2.85 -23.93 10.58
N ALA A 289 3.75 -23.33 11.37
CA ALA A 289 4.57 -24.03 12.35
C ALA A 289 3.83 -24.16 13.69
N THR A 290 3.86 -25.37 14.23
CA THR A 290 3.15 -25.80 15.46
C THR A 290 4.09 -26.41 16.49
N SER A 291 5.37 -26.54 16.16
CA SER A 291 6.43 -26.97 17.07
C SER A 291 7.63 -26.02 17.06
N ALA A 292 8.45 -26.08 18.11
CA ALA A 292 9.68 -25.31 18.19
C ALA A 292 10.65 -25.69 17.06
N GLU A 293 10.74 -26.97 16.72
CA GLU A 293 11.58 -27.50 15.64
C GLU A 293 11.14 -26.96 14.28
N GLU A 294 9.84 -26.87 14.03
CA GLU A 294 9.31 -26.27 12.80
C GLU A 294 9.65 -24.78 12.69
N ILE A 295 9.58 -24.03 13.79
CA ILE A 295 9.98 -22.62 13.85
C ILE A 295 11.50 -22.46 13.64
N ILE A 296 12.31 -23.27 14.30
CA ILE A 296 13.79 -23.21 14.21
C ILE A 296 14.25 -23.59 12.81
N SER A 297 13.65 -24.60 12.19
CA SER A 297 13.96 -24.97 10.80
C SER A 297 13.56 -23.92 9.76
N ALA A 298 12.74 -22.93 10.16
CA ALA A 298 12.44 -21.74 9.35
C ALA A 298 13.29 -20.51 9.73
N ALA A 299 14.20 -20.61 10.69
CA ALA A 299 15.10 -19.52 11.08
C ALA A 299 16.00 -19.09 9.92
N GLU A 300 16.54 -17.86 10.01
CA GLU A 300 17.30 -17.14 8.97
C GLU A 300 16.45 -16.36 7.96
N ILE A 301 17.01 -15.26 7.45
CA ILE A 301 16.40 -14.44 6.40
C ILE A 301 16.46 -15.17 5.07
N LYS A 302 15.37 -15.10 4.30
CA LYS A 302 15.35 -15.58 2.91
C LYS A 302 15.16 -14.36 2.01
N PHE A 303 16.05 -14.20 1.03
CA PHE A 303 16.06 -13.05 0.10
C PHE A 303 15.01 -13.13 -1.02
N THR A 304 13.95 -13.93 -0.85
CA THR A 304 12.83 -14.03 -1.78
C THR A 304 11.51 -13.89 -1.03
N ILE A 305 10.50 -13.35 -1.70
CA ILE A 305 9.22 -13.02 -1.08
C ILE A 305 8.36 -14.28 -0.97
N SER A 306 7.70 -14.43 0.16
CA SER A 306 6.77 -15.54 0.44
C SER A 306 5.39 -14.99 0.83
N PRO A 307 4.28 -15.58 0.35
CA PRO A 307 2.92 -15.09 0.59
C PRO A 307 2.40 -15.51 1.97
N ASN A 308 3.03 -15.05 3.04
CA ASN A 308 2.76 -15.52 4.40
C ASN A 308 1.30 -15.34 4.83
N ALA A 309 0.66 -14.23 4.45
CA ALA A 309 -0.74 -14.00 4.79
C ALA A 309 -1.70 -15.00 4.10
N SER A 310 -1.28 -15.73 3.05
CA SER A 310 -2.13 -16.74 2.39
C SER A 310 -2.49 -17.94 3.26
N LEU A 311 -1.72 -18.22 4.31
CA LEU A 311 -1.99 -19.33 5.23
C LEU A 311 -2.87 -18.96 6.42
N LEU A 312 -3.24 -17.69 6.57
CA LEU A 312 -4.09 -17.24 7.69
C LEU A 312 -5.44 -17.96 7.73
N ARG A 313 -6.13 -18.07 6.58
CA ARG A 313 -7.40 -18.79 6.53
C ARG A 313 -7.24 -20.25 6.93
N GLU A 314 -6.21 -20.90 6.39
CA GLU A 314 -5.94 -22.31 6.67
C GLU A 314 -5.60 -22.55 8.15
N ALA A 315 -4.82 -21.66 8.77
CA ALA A 315 -4.54 -21.72 10.20
C ALA A 315 -5.83 -21.63 11.05
N VAL A 316 -6.74 -20.72 10.69
CA VAL A 316 -8.04 -20.59 11.37
C VAL A 316 -8.92 -21.82 11.13
N LYS A 317 -8.93 -22.39 9.92
CA LYS A 317 -9.66 -23.64 9.61
C LYS A 317 -9.16 -24.83 10.43
N ARG A 318 -7.86 -24.88 10.73
CA ARG A 318 -7.26 -25.89 11.64
C ARG A 318 -7.58 -25.66 13.12
N GLY A 319 -8.31 -24.59 13.45
CA GLY A 319 -8.78 -24.28 14.80
C GLY A 319 -7.87 -23.35 15.60
N TYR A 320 -6.76 -22.86 15.02
CA TYR A 320 -5.85 -21.94 15.70
C TYR A 320 -6.47 -20.55 15.85
N ARG A 321 -6.25 -19.89 16.99
CA ARG A 321 -6.85 -18.59 17.31
C ARG A 321 -5.80 -17.53 17.67
N LYS A 322 -4.71 -17.92 18.33
CA LYS A 322 -3.58 -17.06 18.68
C LYS A 322 -2.45 -17.32 17.69
N ILE A 323 -2.48 -16.62 16.55
CA ILE A 323 -1.58 -16.89 15.43
C ILE A 323 -0.49 -15.81 15.40
N ALA A 324 0.78 -16.21 15.51
CA ALA A 324 1.90 -15.32 15.17
C ALA A 324 2.15 -15.34 13.66
N VAL A 325 2.59 -14.21 13.11
CA VAL A 325 3.01 -14.10 11.71
C VAL A 325 4.35 -13.39 11.67
N VAL A 326 5.32 -13.98 10.97
CA VAL A 326 6.56 -13.29 10.57
C VAL A 326 6.36 -12.78 9.16
N ALA A 327 6.61 -11.51 8.92
CA ALA A 327 6.36 -10.89 7.64
C ALA A 327 7.26 -9.66 7.43
N ALA A 328 7.50 -9.31 6.16
CA ALA A 328 8.17 -8.07 5.82
C ALA A 328 7.23 -6.87 6.05
N PRO A 329 7.74 -5.64 6.26
CA PRO A 329 6.90 -4.46 6.47
C PRO A 329 5.83 -4.29 5.40
N CYS A 330 6.17 -4.48 4.12
CA CYS A 330 5.25 -4.38 2.99
C CYS A 330 4.09 -5.40 2.97
N GLN A 331 4.09 -6.37 3.87
CA GLN A 331 3.06 -7.38 4.03
C GLN A 331 2.16 -7.15 5.25
N VAL A 332 2.51 -6.18 6.12
CA VAL A 332 1.83 -5.89 7.40
C VAL A 332 1.22 -4.48 7.46
N ILE A 333 1.67 -3.56 6.59
CA ILE A 333 1.18 -2.17 6.46
C ILE A 333 -0.29 -2.13 5.99
#